data_AF-A0A7S4KH93-F1
#
_entry.id   AF-A0A7S4KH93-F1
#
_cell.length_a   1.000
_cell.length_b   1.000
_cell.length_c   1.000
_cell.angle_alpha   90.00
_cell.angle_beta   90.00
_cell.angle_gamma   90.00
#
_symmetry.space_group_name_H-M   'P 1'
#
loop_
_entity.id
_entity.type
_entity.pdbx_description
1 polymer ?
#
loop_
_entity_poly.entity_id
_entity_poly.type
_entity_poly.pdbx_seq_one_letter_code
_entity_poly.pdbx_strand_id
1 'polypeptide(L)'
;MDVVFISVSGDFSKEYAKAIAEGDDGAVVIDNSSAFRYDKDVALCVPEINADAARKNPNKVIANPNCTTAIGIMALFPLHKRFGLKKVIMSTYQAASGAGQEGMDELRDGAKEVVNSAEGTIAKNKIFAHPLPFNLIPHIDVFQDNLYTKEEMKVTWECRKIMDIPSLPVSCTAVRIPTFRAHAESIVVETEKPIKVREALEASITALLCAKDEIHAAETSCCDTSSL
;
A
#
# COMPACT_ATOMS: atom_id res chain seq x y z
N MET A 1 -17.31 -14.76 -15.96
CA MET A 1 -16.03 -14.34 -15.35
C MET A 1 -16.27 -14.35 -13.86
N ASP A 2 -15.49 -15.11 -13.10
CA ASP A 2 -15.73 -15.27 -11.66
C ASP A 2 -15.02 -14.18 -10.85
N VAL A 3 -13.81 -13.80 -11.28
CA VAL A 3 -12.99 -12.78 -10.63
C VAL A 3 -12.38 -11.86 -11.69
N VAL A 4 -12.34 -10.55 -11.39
CA VAL A 4 -11.75 -9.51 -12.24
C VAL A 4 -10.78 -8.67 -11.42
N PHE A 5 -9.54 -8.54 -11.89
CA PHE A 5 -8.54 -7.65 -11.31
C PHE A 5 -8.48 -6.36 -12.12
N ILE A 6 -8.77 -5.22 -11.49
CA ILE A 6 -8.69 -3.90 -12.10
C ILE A 6 -7.44 -3.20 -11.59
N SER A 7 -6.49 -2.95 -12.50
CA SER A 7 -5.27 -2.18 -12.21
C SER A 7 -5.04 -1.10 -13.27
N VAL A 8 -6.12 -0.40 -13.60
CA VAL A 8 -6.13 0.76 -14.51
C VAL A 8 -6.56 2.02 -13.74
N SER A 9 -6.96 3.09 -14.44
CA SER A 9 -7.32 4.36 -13.81
C SER A 9 -8.49 4.23 -12.83
N GLY A 10 -8.52 5.12 -11.84
CA GLY A 10 -9.64 5.20 -10.91
C GLY A 10 -10.96 5.58 -11.57
N ASP A 11 -10.94 6.30 -12.69
CA ASP A 11 -12.16 6.68 -13.41
C ASP A 11 -12.79 5.50 -14.14
N PHE A 12 -11.97 4.63 -14.75
CA PHE A 12 -12.44 3.34 -15.27
C PHE A 12 -13.09 2.51 -14.15
N SER A 13 -12.45 2.47 -12.99
CA SER A 13 -12.97 1.72 -11.84
C SER A 13 -14.33 2.25 -11.38
N LYS A 14 -14.50 3.58 -11.29
CA LYS A 14 -15.80 4.20 -10.96
C LYS A 14 -16.89 3.87 -11.97
N GLU A 15 -16.55 3.84 -13.25
CA GLU A 15 -17.49 3.60 -14.33
C GLU A 15 -17.92 2.12 -14.42
N TYR A 16 -16.97 1.18 -14.28
CA TYR A 16 -17.21 -0.21 -14.63
C TYR A 16 -17.22 -1.19 -13.45
N ALA A 17 -16.53 -0.92 -12.33
CA ALA A 17 -16.33 -1.94 -11.28
C ALA A 17 -17.65 -2.42 -10.66
N LYS A 18 -18.57 -1.48 -10.34
CA LYS A 18 -19.87 -1.83 -9.75
C LYS A 18 -20.77 -2.55 -10.76
N ALA A 19 -20.71 -2.19 -12.05
CA ALA A 19 -21.46 -2.86 -13.11
C ALA A 19 -20.96 -4.29 -13.36
N ILE A 20 -19.63 -4.52 -13.33
CA ILE A 20 -19.04 -5.86 -13.46
C ILE A 20 -19.45 -6.77 -12.29
N ALA A 21 -19.60 -6.18 -11.10
CA ALA A 21 -19.97 -6.85 -9.86
C ALA A 21 -21.49 -7.03 -9.68
N GLU A 22 -22.32 -6.49 -10.57
CA GLU A 22 -23.77 -6.43 -10.40
C GLU A 22 -24.44 -7.80 -10.62
N GLY A 23 -25.46 -8.10 -9.80
CA GLY A 23 -26.28 -9.30 -9.90
C GLY A 23 -25.64 -10.58 -9.35
N ASP A 24 -26.43 -11.66 -9.32
CA ASP A 24 -26.03 -12.96 -8.76
C ASP A 24 -24.87 -13.58 -9.55
N ASP A 25 -24.82 -13.36 -10.87
CA ASP A 25 -23.76 -13.82 -11.78
C ASP A 25 -22.62 -12.80 -11.96
N GLY A 26 -22.68 -11.65 -11.29
CA GLY A 26 -21.61 -10.64 -11.30
C GLY A 26 -20.29 -11.16 -10.74
N ALA A 27 -19.17 -10.70 -11.29
CA ALA A 27 -17.84 -11.15 -10.87
C ALA A 27 -17.41 -10.52 -9.54
N VAL A 28 -16.50 -11.17 -8.81
CA VAL A 28 -15.76 -10.51 -7.74
C VAL A 28 -14.69 -9.60 -8.36
N VAL A 29 -14.81 -8.30 -8.13
CA VAL A 29 -13.88 -7.28 -8.60
C VAL A 29 -12.88 -6.95 -7.49
N ILE A 30 -11.60 -7.06 -7.81
CA ILE A 30 -10.49 -6.61 -6.97
C ILE A 30 -9.87 -5.38 -7.64
N ASP A 31 -10.08 -4.21 -7.03
CA ASP A 31 -9.65 -2.92 -7.56
C ASP A 31 -8.40 -2.38 -6.82
N ASN A 32 -7.36 -2.12 -7.60
CA ASN A 32 -6.10 -1.52 -7.14
C ASN A 32 -6.14 0.01 -7.10
N SER A 33 -7.12 0.62 -7.77
CA SER A 33 -7.27 2.07 -7.75
C SER A 33 -7.66 2.59 -6.36
N SER A 34 -7.58 3.91 -6.17
CA SER A 34 -8.08 4.54 -4.95
C SER A 34 -9.59 4.82 -4.98
N ALA A 35 -10.32 4.40 -6.02
CA ALA A 35 -11.69 4.84 -6.29
C ALA A 35 -12.67 4.49 -5.15
N PHE A 36 -12.56 3.29 -4.60
CA PHE A 36 -13.53 2.77 -3.62
C PHE A 36 -12.96 2.55 -2.22
N ARG A 37 -11.68 2.86 -1.98
CA ARG A 37 -11.02 2.57 -0.69
C ARG A 37 -11.74 3.17 0.52
N TYR A 38 -12.42 4.30 0.33
CA TYR A 38 -13.17 5.03 1.36
C TYR A 38 -14.67 4.89 1.26
N ASP A 39 -15.18 4.15 0.27
CA ASP A 39 -16.59 3.79 0.24
C ASP A 39 -16.87 2.89 1.46
N LYS A 40 -17.90 3.23 2.23
CA LYS A 40 -18.29 2.50 3.44
C LYS A 40 -18.80 1.09 3.11
N ASP A 41 -19.29 0.93 1.88
CA ASP A 41 -19.90 -0.30 1.40
C ASP A 41 -18.85 -1.18 0.66
N VAL A 42 -17.59 -0.75 0.55
CA VAL A 42 -16.50 -1.52 -0.07
C VAL A 42 -15.44 -1.90 0.95
N ALA A 43 -15.11 -3.19 1.00
CA ALA A 43 -14.02 -3.71 1.82
C ALA A 43 -12.67 -3.17 1.32
N LEU A 44 -11.85 -2.68 2.25
CA LEU A 44 -10.45 -2.34 2.03
C LEU A 44 -9.60 -3.40 2.74
N CYS A 45 -8.95 -4.27 1.98
CA CYS A 45 -8.45 -5.54 2.51
C CYS A 45 -6.94 -5.71 2.37
N VAL A 46 -6.31 -6.15 3.45
CA VAL A 46 -5.03 -6.86 3.46
C VAL A 46 -5.30 -8.22 4.11
N PRO A 47 -5.19 -9.34 3.36
CA PRO A 47 -5.64 -10.66 3.83
C PRO A 47 -5.15 -11.04 5.22
N GLU A 48 -3.87 -10.82 5.50
CA GLU A 48 -3.18 -11.16 6.75
C GLU A 48 -3.67 -10.34 7.96
N ILE A 49 -4.42 -9.26 7.71
CA ILE A 49 -4.88 -8.32 8.74
C ILE A 49 -6.40 -8.42 8.91
N ASN A 50 -7.15 -8.37 7.81
CA ASN A 50 -8.60 -8.25 7.84
C ASN A 50 -9.32 -8.99 6.69
N ALA A 51 -8.87 -10.19 6.29
CA ALA A 51 -9.54 -11.02 5.28
C ALA A 51 -11.05 -11.17 5.46
N ASP A 52 -11.53 -11.20 6.71
CA ASP A 52 -12.94 -11.27 7.05
C ASP A 52 -13.76 -10.09 6.49
N ALA A 53 -13.15 -8.91 6.34
CA ALA A 53 -13.81 -7.75 5.74
C ALA A 53 -14.17 -8.01 4.26
N ALA A 54 -13.27 -8.68 3.52
CA ALA A 54 -13.53 -9.08 2.14
C ALA A 54 -14.58 -10.21 2.05
N ARG A 55 -14.50 -11.23 2.93
CA ARG A 55 -15.43 -12.37 2.93
C ARG A 55 -16.87 -11.97 3.26
N LYS A 56 -17.04 -11.00 4.16
CA LYS A 56 -18.35 -10.49 4.60
C LYS A 56 -18.85 -9.35 3.73
N ASN A 57 -18.10 -8.95 2.71
CA ASN A 57 -18.46 -7.82 1.86
C ASN A 57 -19.67 -8.20 0.99
N PRO A 58 -20.85 -7.58 1.19
CA PRO A 58 -22.02 -7.89 0.38
C PRO A 58 -21.85 -7.38 -1.06
N ASN A 59 -21.00 -6.38 -1.25
CA ASN A 59 -20.69 -5.83 -2.55
C ASN A 59 -19.51 -6.61 -3.12
N LYS A 60 -19.66 -7.24 -4.28
CA LYS A 60 -18.60 -8.02 -4.93
C LYS A 60 -17.41 -7.16 -5.42
N VAL A 61 -17.26 -5.93 -4.94
CA VAL A 61 -16.13 -5.04 -5.19
C VAL A 61 -15.29 -4.93 -3.92
N ILE A 62 -14.02 -5.30 -4.01
CA ILE A 62 -13.02 -5.22 -2.95
C ILE A 62 -11.91 -4.30 -3.43
N ALA A 63 -11.48 -3.36 -2.59
CA ALA A 63 -10.33 -2.52 -2.86
C ALA A 63 -9.08 -3.04 -2.13
N ASN A 64 -7.93 -3.04 -2.80
CA ASN A 64 -6.65 -3.18 -2.11
C ASN A 64 -6.07 -1.80 -1.73
N PRO A 65 -5.24 -1.73 -0.68
CA PRO A 65 -4.69 -0.47 -0.19
C PRO A 65 -3.64 0.15 -1.12
N ASN A 66 -3.25 1.37 -0.76
CA ASN A 66 -2.03 2.00 -1.25
C ASN A 66 -0.82 1.13 -0.88
N CYS A 67 0.16 1.06 -1.78
CA CYS A 67 1.39 0.28 -1.58
C CYS A 67 2.12 0.65 -0.28
N THR A 68 2.24 1.93 0.03
CA THR A 68 2.85 2.46 1.25
C THR A 68 2.08 2.02 2.50
N THR A 69 0.75 2.16 2.49
CA THR A 69 -0.07 1.66 3.61
C THR A 69 0.16 0.17 3.80
N ALA A 70 0.07 -0.62 2.73
CA ALA A 70 0.18 -2.08 2.77
C ALA A 70 1.49 -2.54 3.41
N ILE A 71 2.61 -1.94 3.01
CA ILE A 71 3.94 -2.25 3.54
C ILE A 71 4.01 -1.92 5.03
N GLY A 72 3.63 -0.70 5.42
CA GLY A 72 3.71 -0.24 6.80
C GLY A 72 2.83 -1.05 7.75
N ILE A 73 1.58 -1.36 7.36
CA ILE A 73 0.66 -2.05 8.27
C ILE A 73 1.01 -3.51 8.49
N MET A 74 1.71 -4.17 7.56
CA MET A 74 2.23 -5.52 7.79
C MET A 74 3.25 -5.56 8.93
N ALA A 75 4.02 -4.49 9.14
CA ALA A 75 4.90 -4.35 10.29
C ALA A 75 4.18 -3.88 11.55
N LEU A 76 3.19 -2.98 11.40
CA LEU A 76 2.50 -2.34 12.53
C LEU A 76 1.43 -3.21 13.18
N PHE A 77 0.65 -3.96 12.40
CA PHE A 77 -0.49 -4.71 12.91
C PHE A 77 -0.09 -5.78 13.95
N PRO A 78 0.99 -6.56 13.78
CA PRO A 78 1.44 -7.48 14.83
C PRO A 78 1.80 -6.77 16.14
N LEU A 79 2.42 -5.58 16.05
CA LEU A 79 2.71 -4.75 17.23
C LEU A 79 1.42 -4.26 17.89
N HIS A 80 0.44 -3.84 17.09
CA HIS A 80 -0.88 -3.46 17.57
C HIS A 80 -1.54 -4.60 18.35
N LYS A 81 -1.57 -5.81 17.79
CA LYS A 81 -2.22 -6.98 18.42
C LYS A 81 -1.64 -7.30 19.80
N ARG A 82 -0.35 -7.09 20.02
CA ARG A 82 0.32 -7.42 21.29
C ARG A 82 0.36 -6.24 22.28
N PHE A 83 0.69 -5.05 21.80
CA PHE A 83 1.01 -3.90 22.64
C PHE A 83 0.04 -2.72 22.51
N GLY A 84 -0.84 -2.72 21.50
CA GLY A 84 -1.64 -1.56 21.12
C GLY A 84 -0.79 -0.49 20.45
N LEU A 85 -1.34 0.20 19.45
CA LEU A 85 -0.70 1.34 18.80
C LEU A 85 -1.34 2.61 19.35
N LYS A 86 -0.51 3.52 19.82
CA LYS A 86 -0.94 4.81 20.36
C LYS A 86 -0.68 5.96 19.40
N LYS A 87 0.45 5.93 18.69
CA LYS A 87 0.83 6.94 17.69
C LYS A 87 1.80 6.36 16.67
N VAL A 88 1.68 6.82 15.42
CA VAL A 88 2.60 6.47 14.34
C VAL A 88 3.08 7.75 13.65
N ILE A 89 4.39 7.86 13.45
CA ILE A 89 5.01 8.84 12.57
C ILE A 89 5.78 8.06 11.50
N MET A 90 5.53 8.36 10.24
CA MET A 90 6.10 7.63 9.11
C MET A 90 6.77 8.59 8.14
N SER A 91 7.99 8.27 7.72
CA SER A 91 8.65 8.93 6.60
C SER A 91 8.94 7.89 5.53
N THR A 92 8.41 8.13 4.33
CA THR A 92 8.41 7.13 3.26
C THR A 92 9.39 7.54 2.18
N TYR A 93 10.02 6.54 1.58
CA TYR A 93 11.04 6.65 0.55
C TYR A 93 10.55 5.84 -0.64
N GLN A 94 9.65 6.45 -1.42
CA GLN A 94 8.90 5.76 -2.44
C GLN A 94 9.63 5.75 -3.78
N ALA A 95 9.49 4.64 -4.49
CA ALA A 95 10.12 4.40 -5.79
C ALA A 95 9.33 5.01 -6.95
N ALA A 96 10.00 5.22 -8.08
CA ALA A 96 9.43 5.77 -9.32
C ALA A 96 8.29 4.93 -9.91
N SER A 97 8.28 3.60 -9.73
CA SER A 97 7.22 2.71 -10.23
C SER A 97 5.82 3.03 -9.70
N GLY A 98 5.71 3.74 -8.58
CA GLY A 98 4.42 4.22 -8.07
C GLY A 98 3.73 5.21 -9.01
N ALA A 99 4.50 5.87 -9.90
CA ALA A 99 3.98 6.70 -11.00
C ALA A 99 3.88 5.93 -12.34
N GLY A 100 3.96 4.60 -12.30
CA GLY A 100 3.87 3.74 -13.48
C GLY A 100 5.16 3.66 -14.29
N GLN A 101 5.04 3.09 -15.50
CA GLN A 101 6.16 2.90 -16.42
C GLN A 101 6.79 4.24 -16.84
N GLU A 102 5.97 5.25 -17.09
CA GLU A 102 6.43 6.59 -17.48
C GLU A 102 7.31 7.24 -16.39
N GLY A 103 6.97 7.07 -15.11
CA GLY A 103 7.81 7.56 -14.02
C GLY A 103 9.17 6.86 -13.94
N MET A 104 9.22 5.55 -14.20
CA MET A 104 10.49 4.82 -14.27
C MET A 104 11.33 5.24 -15.48
N ASP A 105 10.69 5.48 -16.63
CA ASP A 105 11.37 5.95 -17.84
C ASP A 105 11.92 7.37 -17.64
N GLU A 106 11.15 8.29 -17.04
CA GLU A 106 11.60 9.65 -16.70
C GLU A 106 12.83 9.63 -15.78
N LEU A 107 12.83 8.77 -14.76
CA LEU A 107 14.00 8.59 -13.89
C LEU A 107 15.20 8.04 -14.67
N ARG A 108 15.01 6.97 -15.46
CA ARG A 108 16.09 6.32 -16.21
C ARG A 108 16.74 7.29 -17.19
N ASP A 109 15.92 7.98 -17.98
CA ASP A 109 16.40 8.80 -19.08
C ASP A 109 16.94 10.14 -18.56
N GLY A 110 16.31 10.73 -17.55
CA GLY A 110 16.86 11.90 -16.85
C GLY A 110 18.19 11.60 -16.14
N ALA A 111 18.37 10.42 -15.55
CA ALA A 111 19.65 10.04 -14.95
C ALA A 111 20.77 9.92 -16.00
N LYS A 112 20.46 9.35 -17.18
CA LYS A 112 21.40 9.31 -18.31
C LYS A 112 21.74 10.72 -18.81
N GLU A 113 20.76 11.61 -18.89
CA GLU A 113 20.98 13.00 -19.31
C GLU A 113 21.97 13.69 -18.37
N VAL A 114 21.75 13.63 -17.05
CA VAL A 114 22.62 14.27 -16.06
C VAL A 114 24.05 13.71 -16.11
N VAL A 115 24.20 12.38 -16.19
CA VAL A 115 25.53 11.73 -16.18
C VAL A 115 26.36 11.99 -17.44
N ASN A 116 25.71 12.13 -18.60
CA ASN A 116 26.40 12.31 -19.89
C ASN A 116 26.56 13.77 -20.31
N SER A 117 26.12 14.73 -19.49
CA SER A 117 26.13 16.16 -19.80
C SER A 117 27.17 16.93 -18.98
N ALA A 118 27.29 18.24 -19.25
CA ALA A 118 28.17 19.11 -18.48
C ALA A 118 27.74 19.18 -17.00
N GLU A 119 28.70 19.45 -16.13
CA GLU A 119 28.45 19.66 -14.70
C GLU A 119 27.38 20.73 -14.46
N GLY A 120 26.43 20.44 -13.56
CA GLY A 120 25.28 21.32 -13.28
C GLY A 120 24.08 21.13 -14.21
N THR A 121 24.09 20.14 -15.12
CA THR A 121 22.90 19.79 -15.90
C THR A 121 21.78 19.27 -14.99
N ILE A 122 20.57 19.82 -15.16
CA ILE A 122 19.37 19.39 -14.44
C ILE A 122 18.42 18.73 -15.45
N ALA A 123 18.02 17.49 -15.16
CA ALA A 123 17.07 16.76 -16.00
C ALA A 123 15.72 17.46 -16.09
N LYS A 124 14.99 17.26 -17.19
CA LYS A 124 13.60 17.70 -17.30
C LYS A 124 12.66 16.77 -16.53
N ASN A 125 11.50 17.28 -16.14
CA ASN A 125 10.43 16.50 -15.51
C ASN A 125 9.07 16.81 -16.15
N LYS A 126 8.25 15.78 -16.30
CA LYS A 126 6.86 15.85 -16.77
C LYS A 126 5.92 15.03 -15.89
N ILE A 127 6.36 13.86 -15.47
CA ILE A 127 5.60 12.94 -14.62
C ILE A 127 5.72 13.35 -13.15
N PHE A 128 6.92 13.71 -12.70
CA PHE A 128 7.14 14.17 -11.33
C PHE A 128 7.03 15.71 -11.23
N ALA A 129 6.73 16.23 -10.03
CA ALA A 129 6.64 17.67 -9.79
C ALA A 129 7.99 18.40 -9.97
N HIS A 130 9.10 17.69 -9.75
CA HIS A 130 10.47 18.17 -9.91
C HIS A 130 11.33 17.07 -10.54
N PRO A 131 12.53 17.39 -11.06
CA PRO A 131 13.47 16.40 -11.56
C PRO A 131 13.87 15.44 -10.44
N LEU A 132 13.66 14.14 -10.66
CA LEU A 132 13.97 13.07 -9.69
C LEU A 132 15.43 12.58 -9.68
N PRO A 133 16.16 12.51 -10.82
CA PRO A 133 17.54 12.03 -10.81
C PRO A 133 18.41 12.80 -9.81
N PHE A 134 19.06 12.06 -8.90
CA PHE A 134 19.91 12.61 -7.84
C PHE A 134 19.20 13.60 -6.88
N ASN A 135 17.88 13.50 -6.75
CA ASN A 135 17.06 14.40 -5.93
C ASN A 135 16.04 13.64 -5.06
N LEU A 136 15.42 14.35 -4.12
CA LEU A 136 14.32 13.89 -3.27
C LEU A 136 13.12 14.82 -3.44
N ILE A 137 11.93 14.28 -3.63
CA ILE A 137 10.71 15.08 -3.87
C ILE A 137 9.69 14.81 -2.75
N PRO A 138 9.53 15.72 -1.77
CA PRO A 138 8.55 15.57 -0.68
C PRO A 138 7.15 15.99 -1.14
N HIS A 139 6.69 15.44 -2.27
CA HIS A 139 5.39 15.73 -2.87
C HIS A 139 4.97 14.53 -3.73
N ILE A 140 4.00 13.76 -3.23
CA ILE A 140 3.42 12.63 -3.95
C ILE A 140 1.90 12.77 -3.92
N ASP A 141 1.29 12.74 -5.11
CA ASP A 141 -0.14 13.06 -5.27
C ASP A 141 -0.44 14.53 -4.90
N VAL A 142 -1.68 14.97 -5.03
CA VAL A 142 -2.07 16.38 -4.85
C VAL A 142 -2.13 16.78 -3.38
N PHE A 143 -1.81 18.05 -3.07
CA PHE A 143 -2.07 18.63 -1.75
C PHE A 143 -3.56 18.63 -1.40
N GLN A 144 -3.86 18.53 -0.11
CA GLN A 144 -5.19 18.63 0.49
C GLN A 144 -5.29 19.94 1.30
N ASP A 145 -6.49 20.31 1.74
CA ASP A 145 -6.73 21.56 2.48
C ASP A 145 -5.95 21.67 3.80
N ASN A 146 -5.58 20.52 4.39
CA ASN A 146 -4.77 20.46 5.62
C ASN A 146 -3.25 20.51 5.36
N LEU A 147 -2.84 20.81 4.13
CA LEU A 147 -1.45 20.92 3.67
C LEU A 147 -0.65 19.61 3.63
N TYR A 148 -1.27 18.48 3.94
CA TYR A 148 -0.71 17.17 3.58
C TYR A 148 -1.05 16.84 2.12
N THR A 149 -0.22 16.03 1.51
CA THR A 149 -0.53 15.40 0.22
C THR A 149 -1.55 14.28 0.40
N LYS A 150 -2.28 13.96 -0.66
CA LYS A 150 -3.24 12.87 -0.66
C LYS A 150 -2.58 11.52 -0.39
N GLU A 151 -1.32 11.33 -0.81
CA GLU A 151 -0.57 10.11 -0.49
C GLU A 151 -0.34 9.94 1.01
N GLU A 152 0.03 11.01 1.72
CA GLU A 152 0.21 11.00 3.18
C GLU A 152 -1.12 10.75 3.91
N MET A 153 -2.20 11.32 3.38
CA MET A 153 -3.53 11.09 3.94
C MET A 153 -4.05 9.68 3.68
N LYS A 154 -3.74 9.05 2.52
CA LYS A 154 -4.06 7.63 2.27
C LYS A 154 -3.47 6.74 3.36
N VAL A 155 -2.21 6.93 3.72
CA VAL A 155 -1.57 6.17 4.81
C VAL A 155 -2.38 6.29 6.10
N THR A 156 -2.77 7.52 6.47
CA THR A 156 -3.56 7.77 7.69
C THR A 156 -4.93 7.09 7.65
N TRP A 157 -5.70 7.31 6.59
CA TRP A 157 -7.07 6.82 6.48
C TRP A 157 -7.12 5.30 6.33
N GLU A 158 -6.25 4.73 5.50
CA GLU A 158 -6.22 3.30 5.23
C GLU A 158 -5.69 2.52 6.44
N CYS A 159 -4.68 3.03 7.17
CA CYS A 159 -4.24 2.43 8.44
C CYS A 159 -5.41 2.27 9.42
N ARG A 160 -6.21 3.34 9.59
CA ARG A 160 -7.36 3.36 10.50
C ARG A 160 -8.45 2.37 10.06
N LYS A 161 -8.78 2.33 8.77
CA LYS A 161 -9.83 1.46 8.24
C LYS A 161 -9.42 -0.03 8.26
N ILE A 162 -8.19 -0.36 7.84
CA ILE A 162 -7.75 -1.76 7.71
C ILE A 162 -7.50 -2.40 9.07
N MET A 163 -6.85 -1.69 9.99
CA MET A 163 -6.55 -2.21 11.33
C MET A 163 -7.72 -2.05 12.32
N ASP A 164 -8.83 -1.44 11.90
CA ASP A 164 -10.00 -1.12 12.73
C ASP A 164 -9.65 -0.25 13.97
N ILE A 165 -8.92 0.84 13.74
CA ILE A 165 -8.50 1.80 14.77
C ILE A 165 -8.85 3.24 14.34
N PRO A 166 -10.13 3.65 14.35
CA PRO A 166 -10.58 4.91 13.75
C PRO A 166 -9.89 6.17 14.28
N SER A 167 -9.46 6.16 15.54
CA SER A 167 -8.83 7.29 16.22
C SER A 167 -7.30 7.28 16.17
N LEU A 168 -6.65 6.30 15.52
CA LEU A 168 -5.19 6.17 15.52
C LEU A 168 -4.54 7.46 14.98
N PRO A 169 -3.73 8.19 15.78
CA PRO A 169 -2.95 9.31 15.29
C PRO A 169 -1.83 8.79 14.38
N VAL A 170 -1.91 9.12 13.09
CA VAL A 170 -0.89 8.83 12.09
C VAL A 170 -0.49 10.14 11.44
N SER A 171 0.81 10.38 11.31
CA SER A 171 1.37 11.46 10.49
C SER A 171 2.40 10.85 9.56
N CYS A 172 2.28 11.14 8.27
CA CYS A 172 3.14 10.59 7.23
C CYS A 172 3.77 11.74 6.45
N THR A 173 5.06 11.61 6.11
CA THR A 173 5.74 12.42 5.10
C THR A 173 6.07 11.53 3.91
N ALA A 174 5.55 11.87 2.73
CA ALA A 174 5.72 11.07 1.51
C ALA A 174 6.80 11.66 0.59
N VAL A 175 7.91 10.95 0.43
CA VAL A 175 9.06 11.41 -0.38
C VAL A 175 9.34 10.44 -1.52
N ARG A 176 9.37 10.95 -2.76
CA ARG A 176 9.82 10.18 -3.92
C ARG A 176 11.34 10.22 -3.98
N ILE A 177 11.95 9.05 -4.16
CA ILE A 177 13.41 8.88 -4.25
C ILE A 177 13.80 8.23 -5.59
N PRO A 178 15.06 8.34 -6.03
CA PRO A 178 15.51 7.84 -7.33
C PRO A 178 15.77 6.33 -7.29
N THR A 179 14.78 5.54 -6.88
CA THR A 179 14.78 4.07 -6.96
C THR A 179 13.68 3.60 -7.88
N PHE A 180 13.86 2.45 -8.53
CA PHE A 180 12.91 2.01 -9.55
C PHE A 180 11.64 1.39 -8.96
N ARG A 181 11.75 0.43 -8.02
CA ARG A 181 10.60 -0.44 -7.66
C ARG A 181 10.34 -0.67 -6.17
N ALA A 182 11.32 -0.42 -5.30
CA ALA A 182 11.20 -0.75 -3.88
C ALA A 182 10.96 0.51 -3.04
N HIS A 183 9.89 0.49 -2.24
CA HIS A 183 9.66 1.50 -1.21
C HIS A 183 10.41 1.12 0.05
N ALA A 184 10.79 2.13 0.83
CA ALA A 184 11.26 1.95 2.19
C ALA A 184 10.53 2.93 3.11
N GLU A 185 10.42 2.58 4.38
CA GLU A 185 9.67 3.37 5.36
C GLU A 185 10.47 3.43 6.66
N SER A 186 10.68 4.63 7.17
CA SER A 186 11.14 4.87 8.53
C SER A 186 9.92 5.14 9.39
N ILE A 187 9.63 4.23 10.32
CA ILE A 187 8.42 4.28 11.14
C ILE A 187 8.79 4.40 12.61
N VAL A 188 8.30 5.46 13.25
CA VAL A 188 8.38 5.67 14.69
C VAL A 188 7.02 5.38 15.30
N VAL A 189 7.00 4.52 16.31
CA VAL A 189 5.77 4.01 16.92
C VAL A 189 5.80 4.25 18.43
N GLU A 190 4.70 4.74 18.96
CA GLU A 190 4.39 4.70 20.39
C GLU A 190 3.30 3.64 20.62
N THR A 191 3.50 2.77 21.62
CA THR A 191 2.56 1.70 21.98
C THR A 191 1.82 2.02 23.28
N GLU A 192 0.65 1.42 23.47
CA GLU A 192 -0.14 1.60 24.71
C GLU A 192 0.52 0.89 25.90
N LYS A 193 1.13 -0.28 25.64
CA LYS A 193 1.91 -1.04 26.62
C LYS A 193 3.40 -0.86 26.37
N PRO A 194 4.25 -0.89 27.41
CA PRO A 194 5.70 -0.91 27.23
C PRO A 194 6.14 -2.06 26.34
N ILE A 195 7.08 -1.79 25.43
CA ILE A 195 7.61 -2.75 24.48
C ILE A 195 9.13 -2.84 24.61
N LYS A 196 9.66 -4.06 24.56
CA LYS A 196 11.10 -4.32 24.44
C LYS A 196 11.43 -4.65 22.99
N VAL A 197 12.61 -4.22 22.52
CA VAL A 197 13.07 -4.42 21.13
C VAL A 197 12.97 -5.90 20.71
N ARG A 198 13.38 -6.84 21.56
CA ARG A 198 13.30 -8.27 21.28
C ARG A 198 11.86 -8.75 21.05
N GLU A 199 10.92 -8.28 21.87
CA GLU A 199 9.52 -8.69 21.75
C GLU A 199 8.85 -8.08 20.50
N ALA A 200 9.29 -6.88 20.09
CA ALA A 200 8.90 -6.26 18.83
C ALA A 200 9.37 -7.12 17.64
N LEU A 201 10.65 -7.51 17.63
CA LEU A 201 11.23 -8.39 16.61
C LEU A 201 10.50 -9.73 16.52
N GLU A 202 10.22 -10.36 17.65
CA GLU A 202 9.48 -11.64 17.70
C GLU A 202 8.07 -11.50 17.10
N ALA A 203 7.36 -10.42 17.43
CA ALA A 203 6.03 -10.15 16.86
C ALA A 203 6.09 -9.92 15.34
N SER A 204 7.07 -9.15 14.85
CA SER A 204 7.23 -8.86 13.42
C SER A 204 7.71 -10.07 12.62
N ILE A 205 8.66 -10.87 13.14
CA ILE A 205 9.16 -12.08 12.47
C ILE A 205 8.08 -13.15 12.40
N THR A 206 7.29 -13.33 13.48
CA THR A 206 6.16 -14.27 13.47
C THR A 206 5.18 -13.90 12.36
N ALA A 207 4.87 -12.62 12.18
CA ALA A 207 4.01 -12.17 11.09
C ALA A 207 4.61 -12.43 9.70
N LEU A 208 5.92 -12.23 9.53
CA LEU A 208 6.64 -12.55 8.28
C LEU A 208 6.69 -14.06 7.97
N LEU A 209 6.72 -14.91 9.00
CA LEU A 209 6.71 -16.38 8.83
C LEU A 209 5.30 -16.91 8.59
N CYS A 210 4.29 -16.40 9.30
CA CYS A 210 2.88 -16.75 9.03
C CYS A 210 2.47 -16.38 7.60
N ALA A 211 2.97 -15.26 7.05
CA ALA A 211 2.76 -14.90 5.65
C ALA A 211 3.41 -15.87 4.64
N LYS A 212 4.40 -16.68 5.06
CA LYS A 212 4.98 -17.76 4.23
C LYS A 212 4.17 -19.05 4.34
N ASP A 213 3.69 -19.38 5.53
CA ASP A 213 2.94 -20.62 5.78
C ASP A 213 1.53 -20.60 5.16
N GLU A 214 0.91 -19.42 4.99
CA GLU A 214 -0.38 -19.30 4.31
C GLU A 214 -0.31 -19.48 2.77
N ILE A 215 0.86 -19.31 2.15
CA ILE A 215 1.06 -19.61 0.71
C ILE A 215 1.18 -21.12 0.47
N HIS A 216 1.71 -21.89 1.43
CA HIS A 216 1.77 -23.35 1.34
C HIS A 216 0.42 -24.02 1.60
N ALA A 217 -0.45 -23.41 2.42
CA ALA A 217 -1.76 -23.98 2.73
C ALA A 217 -2.76 -23.97 1.55
N ALA A 218 -2.50 -23.21 0.48
CA ALA A 218 -3.33 -23.16 -0.72
C ALA A 218 -2.95 -24.19 -1.80
N GLU A 219 -1.79 -24.85 -1.70
CA GLU A 219 -1.33 -25.86 -2.68
C GLU A 219 -1.49 -27.32 -2.20
N THR A 220 -1.85 -27.56 -0.94
CA THR A 220 -1.95 -28.92 -0.37
C THR A 220 -3.35 -29.54 -0.37
N SER A 221 -4.31 -29.02 -1.14
CA SER A 221 -5.61 -29.72 -1.34
C SER A 221 -5.59 -30.77 -2.46
N CYS A 222 -4.43 -31.06 -3.06
CA CYS A 222 -4.31 -31.99 -4.17
C CYS A 222 -3.15 -32.97 -3.94
N CYS A 223 -3.24 -33.82 -2.91
CA CYS A 223 -2.56 -35.12 -2.80
C CYS A 223 -2.97 -35.83 -1.49
N ASP A 224 -4.20 -36.34 -1.46
CA ASP A 224 -4.52 -37.50 -0.63
C ASP A 224 -3.84 -38.71 -1.27
N THR A 225 -2.98 -39.43 -0.54
CA THR A 225 -2.95 -40.91 -0.46
C THR A 225 -1.75 -41.42 0.36
N SER A 226 -2.09 -41.97 1.54
CA SER A 226 -1.53 -43.19 2.16
C SER A 226 -0.04 -43.29 2.59
N SER A 227 0.13 -43.80 3.83
CA SER A 227 1.33 -44.41 4.46
C SER A 227 2.43 -43.43 4.87
N LEU A 228 2.91 -43.38 6.12
CA LEU A 228 3.14 -44.37 7.18
C LEU A 228 2.82 -43.81 8.57
#